data_AF-A0A1M6SZQ7-F1
#
_entry.id   AF-A0A1M6SZQ7-F1
#
_cell.length_a   1.000
_cell.length_b   1.000
_cell.length_c   1.000
_cell.angle_alpha   90.00
_cell.angle_beta   90.00
_cell.angle_gamma   90.00
#
_symmetry.space_group_name_H-M   'P 1'
#
loop_
_entity.id
_entity.type
_entity.pdbx_description
1 polymer ?
#
loop_
_entity_poly.entity_id
_entity_poly.type
_entity_poly.pdbx_seq_one_letter_code
_entity_poly.pdbx_strand_id
1 'polypeptide(L)'
;MERVYSIEEKVRLIVEEFFDDIKAKEPFYSCLDDYSFRLKAKLSELLTQLMPDYESANRSFDSALLGIYTYLEKRINVANLEDREELERLIKALEETNRVLMSFMYDERIKDKGTLSKVAGSIRDWAEALSVEFKRKFSSFWTKLKSLFGKR
;
A
#
# COMPACT_ATOMS: atom_id res chain seq x y z
N MET A 1 -25.97 -0.48 16.06
CA MET A 1 -26.14 0.38 14.88
C MET A 1 -25.06 -0.01 13.89
N GLU A 2 -25.43 -0.60 12.76
CA GLU A 2 -24.49 -0.80 11.64
C GLU A 2 -24.06 0.59 11.15
N ARG A 3 -22.77 0.91 11.23
CA ARG A 3 -22.25 2.14 10.64
C ARG A 3 -22.31 2.00 9.12
N VAL A 4 -23.05 2.89 8.47
CA VAL A 4 -23.03 2.99 7.00
C VAL A 4 -21.76 3.74 6.63
N TYR A 5 -20.73 3.00 6.20
CA TYR A 5 -19.48 3.57 5.75
C TYR A 5 -19.61 4.21 4.37
N SER A 6 -19.00 5.37 4.20
CA SER A 6 -18.82 5.97 2.87
C SER A 6 -17.91 5.10 2.00
N ILE A 7 -17.93 5.29 0.67
CA ILE A 7 -17.09 4.49 -0.22
C ILE A 7 -15.61 4.82 -0.01
N GLU A 8 -15.30 6.08 0.28
CA GLU A 8 -13.95 6.54 0.64
C GLU A 8 -13.46 5.84 1.92
N GLU A 9 -14.33 5.74 2.93
CA GLU A 9 -14.03 5.00 4.16
C GLU A 9 -13.81 3.51 3.88
N LYS A 10 -14.59 2.90 2.98
CA LYS A 10 -14.39 1.50 2.57
C LYS A 10 -13.04 1.28 1.88
N VAL A 11 -12.57 2.23 1.07
CA VAL A 11 -11.22 2.17 0.48
C VAL A 11 -10.18 2.16 1.59
N ARG A 12 -10.29 3.09 2.54
CA ARG A 12 -9.36 3.17 3.68
C ARG A 12 -9.38 1.88 4.51
N LEU A 13 -10.55 1.34 4.81
CA LEU A 13 -10.73 0.11 5.57
C LEU A 13 -10.07 -1.10 4.91
N ILE A 14 -10.11 -1.22 3.58
CA ILE A 14 -9.41 -2.30 2.86
C ILE A 14 -7.90 -2.23 3.11
N VAL A 15 -7.33 -1.01 3.15
CA VAL A 15 -5.90 -0.81 3.45
C VAL A 15 -5.63 -1.09 4.92
N GLU A 16 -6.45 -0.58 5.84
CA GLU A 16 -6.34 -0.82 7.28
C GLU A 16 -6.35 -2.31 7.62
N GLU A 17 -7.37 -3.04 7.16
CA GLU A 17 -7.54 -4.47 7.40
C GLU A 17 -6.35 -5.32 6.93
N PHE A 18 -5.68 -4.90 5.85
CA PHE A 18 -4.54 -5.64 5.33
C PHE A 18 -3.25 -5.36 6.11
N PHE A 19 -2.98 -4.09 6.42
CA PHE A 19 -1.72 -3.63 6.99
C PHE A 19 -1.63 -3.76 8.52
N ASP A 20 -2.75 -3.70 9.24
CA ASP A 20 -2.76 -3.84 10.71
C ASP A 20 -2.27 -5.24 11.11
N ASP A 21 -2.71 -6.28 10.40
CA ASP A 21 -2.37 -7.68 10.68
C ASP A 21 -1.36 -8.27 9.68
N ILE A 22 -0.54 -7.44 9.03
CA ILE A 22 0.33 -7.87 7.91
C ILE A 22 1.23 -9.07 8.25
N LYS A 23 1.68 -9.16 9.51
CA LYS A 23 2.50 -10.26 10.02
C LYS A 23 1.73 -11.57 10.15
N ALA A 24 0.43 -11.51 10.40
CA ALA A 24 -0.42 -12.68 10.60
C ALA A 24 -1.10 -13.16 9.30
N LYS A 25 -0.93 -12.46 8.17
CA LYS A 25 -1.52 -12.86 6.88
C LYS A 25 -0.85 -14.12 6.34
N GLU A 26 -1.60 -15.21 6.26
CA GLU A 26 -1.16 -16.48 5.68
C GLU A 26 -2.24 -17.12 4.79
N PRO A 27 -1.89 -17.60 3.58
CA PRO A 27 -0.61 -17.42 2.88
C PRO A 27 -0.43 -15.97 2.42
N PHE A 28 0.69 -15.33 2.78
CA PHE A 28 0.90 -13.89 2.57
C PHE A 28 0.62 -13.42 1.13
N TYR A 29 1.18 -14.10 0.12
CA TYR A 29 1.01 -13.69 -1.29
C TYR A 29 -0.45 -13.79 -1.76
N SER A 30 -1.19 -14.82 -1.35
CA SER A 30 -2.62 -14.92 -1.68
C SER A 30 -3.44 -13.82 -1.02
N CYS A 31 -3.11 -13.46 0.24
CA CYS A 31 -3.72 -12.32 0.90
C CYS A 31 -3.37 -10.99 0.22
N LEU A 32 -2.13 -10.85 -0.28
CA LEU A 32 -1.67 -9.65 -1.00
C LEU A 32 -2.42 -9.49 -2.33
N ASP A 33 -2.60 -10.58 -3.07
CA ASP A 33 -3.38 -10.61 -4.31
C ASP A 33 -4.84 -10.20 -4.05
N ASP A 34 -5.49 -10.79 -3.05
CA ASP A 34 -6.87 -10.44 -2.66
C ASP A 34 -6.99 -8.96 -2.26
N TYR A 35 -6.06 -8.47 -1.43
CA TYR A 35 -5.98 -7.05 -1.07
C TYR A 35 -5.89 -6.14 -2.30
N SER A 36 -4.97 -6.44 -3.21
CA SER A 36 -4.75 -5.66 -4.43
C SER A 36 -6.01 -5.60 -5.31
N PHE A 37 -6.70 -6.75 -5.42
CA PHE A 37 -7.93 -6.89 -6.18
C PHE A 37 -9.06 -6.07 -5.54
N ARG A 38 -9.27 -6.23 -4.23
CA ARG A 38 -10.29 -5.51 -3.46
C ARG A 38 -10.08 -3.99 -3.54
N LEU A 39 -8.84 -3.53 -3.36
CA LEU A 39 -8.50 -2.11 -3.44
C LEU A 39 -8.80 -1.55 -4.84
N LYS A 40 -8.32 -2.22 -5.89
CA LYS A 40 -8.55 -1.82 -7.28
C LYS A 40 -10.04 -1.79 -7.62
N ALA A 41 -10.78 -2.82 -7.22
CA ALA A 41 -12.22 -2.90 -7.46
C ALA A 41 -12.95 -1.75 -6.77
N LYS A 42 -12.61 -1.44 -5.52
CA LYS A 42 -13.28 -0.38 -4.76
C LYS A 42 -12.98 1.02 -5.29
N LEU A 43 -11.73 1.29 -5.67
CA LEU A 43 -11.35 2.54 -6.33
C LEU A 43 -12.07 2.71 -7.69
N SER A 44 -12.20 1.61 -8.46
CA SER A 44 -12.94 1.63 -9.73
C SER A 44 -14.44 1.86 -9.54
N GLU A 45 -15.02 1.26 -8.49
CA GLU A 45 -16.42 1.45 -8.11
C GLU A 45 -16.70 2.91 -7.73
N LEU A 46 -15.82 3.53 -6.95
CA LEU A 46 -15.91 4.94 -6.57
C LEU A 46 -16.01 5.84 -7.81
N LEU A 47 -15.14 5.62 -8.79
CA LEU A 47 -15.15 6.39 -10.04
C LEU A 47 -16.41 6.15 -10.88
N THR A 48 -17.04 4.98 -10.75
CA THR A 48 -18.19 4.58 -11.59
C THR A 48 -19.52 5.04 -11.00
N GLN A 49 -19.70 4.93 -9.68
CA GLN A 49 -20.98 5.22 -9.01
C GLN A 49 -21.35 6.71 -9.04
N LEU A 50 -20.36 7.59 -9.15
CA LEU A 50 -20.58 9.03 -9.16
C LEU A 50 -20.72 9.60 -10.59
N MET A 51 -20.69 8.76 -11.63
CA MET A 51 -20.95 9.22 -12.99
C MET A 51 -22.44 9.53 -13.20
N PRO A 52 -22.80 10.61 -13.94
CA PRO A 52 -21.92 11.46 -14.76
C PRO A 52 -21.30 12.66 -14.02
N ASP A 53 -21.45 12.80 -12.70
CA ASP A 53 -20.81 13.87 -11.93
C ASP A 53 -19.31 13.58 -11.72
N TYR A 54 -18.54 13.88 -12.77
CA TYR A 54 -17.10 13.71 -12.79
C TYR A 54 -16.38 14.50 -11.69
N GLU A 55 -16.89 15.67 -11.31
CA GLU A 55 -16.23 16.51 -10.29
C GLU A 55 -16.34 15.85 -8.92
N SER A 56 -17.54 15.40 -8.55
CA SER A 56 -17.72 14.65 -7.30
C SER A 56 -16.96 13.32 -7.32
N ALA A 57 -16.94 12.60 -8.44
CA ALA A 57 -16.14 11.38 -8.60
C ALA A 57 -14.63 11.61 -8.34
N ASN A 58 -14.06 12.67 -8.92
CA ASN A 58 -12.63 13.00 -8.76
C ASN A 58 -12.33 13.48 -7.34
N ARG A 59 -13.21 14.30 -6.71
CA ARG A 59 -13.04 14.73 -5.31
C ARG A 59 -13.09 13.56 -4.32
N SER A 60 -14.04 12.65 -4.49
CA SER A 60 -14.13 11.42 -3.68
C SER A 60 -12.92 10.53 -3.89
N PHE A 61 -12.42 10.42 -5.12
CA PHE A 61 -11.23 9.64 -5.44
C PHE A 61 -9.99 10.23 -4.73
N ASP A 62 -9.80 11.54 -4.84
CA ASP A 62 -8.72 12.26 -4.15
C ASP A 62 -8.81 12.12 -2.63
N SER A 63 -10.01 12.21 -2.07
CA SER A 63 -10.23 11.99 -0.64
C SER A 63 -9.84 10.57 -0.22
N ALA A 64 -10.20 9.55 -1.01
CA ALA A 64 -9.80 8.17 -0.76
C ALA A 64 -8.28 7.99 -0.85
N LEU A 65 -7.62 8.59 -1.85
CA LEU A 65 -6.15 8.57 -1.99
C LEU A 65 -5.44 9.20 -0.79
N LEU A 66 -5.93 10.34 -0.31
CA LEU A 66 -5.40 10.98 0.90
C LEU A 66 -5.61 10.10 2.14
N GLY A 67 -6.76 9.41 2.22
CA GLY A 67 -7.01 8.42 3.27
C GLY A 67 -6.00 7.28 3.28
N ILE A 68 -5.68 6.72 2.10
CA ILE A 68 -4.62 5.71 1.92
C ILE A 68 -3.28 6.29 2.39
N TYR A 69 -2.90 7.47 1.89
CA TYR A 69 -1.65 8.13 2.22
C TYR A 69 -1.47 8.30 3.73
N THR A 70 -2.44 8.92 4.40
CA THR A 70 -2.37 9.21 5.84
C THR A 70 -2.32 7.93 6.67
N TYR A 71 -3.04 6.88 6.28
CA TYR A 71 -2.97 5.62 7.00
C TYR A 71 -1.62 4.93 6.82
N LEU A 72 -1.11 4.82 5.59
CA LEU A 72 0.18 4.18 5.32
C LEU A 72 1.34 4.91 6.00
N GLU A 73 1.35 6.23 5.97
CA GLU A 73 2.36 7.04 6.67
C GLU A 73 2.39 6.70 8.18
N LYS A 74 1.21 6.66 8.82
CA LYS A 74 1.10 6.27 10.23
C LYS A 74 1.58 4.84 10.47
N ARG A 75 1.18 3.89 9.61
CA ARG A 75 1.56 2.48 9.75
C ARG A 75 3.06 2.26 9.61
N ILE A 76 3.71 2.95 8.67
CA ILE A 76 5.16 2.92 8.46
C ILE A 76 5.88 3.47 9.70
N ASN A 77 5.41 4.59 10.25
CA ASN A 77 6.03 5.22 11.42
C ASN A 77 6.01 4.34 12.69
N VAL A 78 5.11 3.36 12.77
CA VAL A 78 5.01 2.42 13.90
C VAL A 78 5.51 1.01 13.58
N ALA A 79 6.00 0.77 12.36
CA ALA A 79 6.46 -0.54 11.94
C ALA A 79 7.74 -0.98 12.65
N ASN A 80 7.85 -2.27 12.98
CA ASN A 80 9.07 -2.80 13.58
C ASN A 80 10.12 -3.09 12.50
N LEU A 81 11.05 -2.14 12.32
CA LEU A 81 12.13 -2.25 11.33
C LEU A 81 13.22 -3.29 11.67
N GLU A 82 13.17 -3.89 12.86
CA GLU A 82 14.06 -4.99 13.25
C GLU A 82 13.46 -6.37 12.91
N ASP A 83 12.14 -6.46 12.72
CA ASP A 83 11.48 -7.69 12.29
C ASP A 83 11.62 -7.83 10.77
N ARG A 84 12.49 -8.75 10.37
CA ARG A 84 12.79 -9.01 8.96
C ARG A 84 11.54 -9.35 8.15
N GLU A 85 10.69 -10.21 8.69
CA GLU A 85 9.52 -10.71 7.97
C GLU A 85 8.46 -9.62 7.86
N GLU A 86 8.20 -8.89 8.95
CA GLU A 86 7.29 -7.75 8.92
C GLU A 86 7.76 -6.68 7.91
N LEU A 87 9.05 -6.34 7.93
CA LEU A 87 9.61 -5.34 7.01
C LEU A 87 9.54 -5.79 5.55
N GLU A 88 9.88 -7.04 5.25
CA GLU A 88 9.78 -7.59 3.89
C GLU A 88 8.33 -7.56 3.38
N ARG A 89 7.38 -7.98 4.22
CA ARG A 89 5.95 -7.95 3.89
C ARG A 89 5.43 -6.52 3.70
N LEU A 90 5.84 -5.59 4.57
CA LEU A 90 5.49 -4.17 4.47
C LEU A 90 5.97 -3.57 3.15
N ILE A 91 7.22 -3.82 2.76
CA ILE A 91 7.76 -3.38 1.47
C ILE A 91 6.91 -3.92 0.32
N LYS A 92 6.62 -5.23 0.32
CA LYS A 92 5.80 -5.87 -0.71
C LYS A 92 4.39 -5.27 -0.80
N ALA A 93 3.77 -5.00 0.34
CA ALA A 93 2.45 -4.39 0.41
C ALA A 93 2.44 -2.96 -0.13
N LEU A 94 3.46 -2.16 0.17
CA LEU A 94 3.62 -0.81 -0.38
C LEU A 94 3.87 -0.84 -1.89
N GLU A 95 4.73 -1.73 -2.38
CA GLU A 95 4.97 -1.95 -3.82
C GLU A 95 3.66 -2.31 -4.55
N GLU A 96 2.86 -3.21 -3.99
CA GLU A 96 1.59 -3.63 -4.59
C GLU A 96 0.56 -2.49 -4.56
N THR A 97 0.48 -1.75 -3.46
CA THR A 97 -0.39 -0.57 -3.35
C THR A 97 -0.01 0.47 -4.40
N ASN A 98 1.28 0.77 -4.55
CA ASN A 98 1.76 1.67 -5.60
C ASN A 98 1.38 1.15 -6.99
N ARG A 99 1.55 -0.15 -7.27
CA ARG A 99 1.16 -0.74 -8.56
C ARG A 99 -0.33 -0.56 -8.86
N VAL A 100 -1.19 -0.80 -7.87
CA VAL A 100 -2.64 -0.57 -8.01
C VAL A 100 -2.92 0.88 -8.35
N LEU A 101 -2.37 1.84 -7.58
CA LEU A 101 -2.59 3.26 -7.83
C LEU A 101 -2.06 3.69 -9.20
N MET A 102 -0.87 3.23 -9.60
CA MET A 102 -0.29 3.52 -10.90
C MET A 102 -1.14 3.00 -12.06
N SER A 103 -1.92 1.93 -11.87
CA SER A 103 -2.84 1.44 -12.91
C SER A 103 -3.95 2.43 -13.25
N PHE A 104 -4.28 3.36 -12.34
CA PHE A 104 -5.25 4.43 -12.58
C PHE A 104 -4.64 5.66 -13.26
N MET A 105 -3.31 5.75 -13.42
CA MET A 105 -2.69 6.91 -14.09
C MET A 105 -3.18 7.06 -15.54
N TYR A 106 -3.50 5.96 -16.20
CA TYR A 106 -4.00 5.93 -17.58
C TYR A 106 -5.53 5.92 -17.70
N ASP A 107 -6.26 5.99 -16.59
CA ASP A 107 -7.73 5.96 -16.59
C ASP A 107 -8.33 7.32 -17.00
N GLU A 108 -9.05 7.37 -18.11
CA GLU A 108 -9.62 8.60 -18.67
C GLU A 108 -10.71 9.24 -17.79
N ARG A 109 -11.27 8.49 -16.82
CA ARG A 109 -12.30 9.00 -15.90
C ARG A 109 -11.74 10.00 -14.88
N ILE A 110 -10.43 9.91 -14.62
CA ILE A 110 -9.73 10.79 -13.68
C ILE A 110 -9.12 11.93 -14.48
N LYS A 111 -9.62 13.15 -14.29
CA LYS A 111 -9.20 14.32 -15.06
C LYS A 111 -7.94 14.97 -14.48
N ASP A 112 -7.84 15.02 -13.15
CA ASP A 112 -6.68 15.53 -12.44
C ASP A 112 -5.89 14.37 -11.83
N LYS A 113 -4.64 14.20 -12.27
CA LYS A 113 -3.74 13.16 -11.78
C LYS A 113 -2.80 13.64 -10.68
N GLY A 114 -2.91 14.90 -10.24
CA GLY A 114 -1.99 15.53 -9.29
C GLY A 114 -1.92 14.79 -7.96
N THR A 115 -3.08 14.58 -7.31
CA THR A 115 -3.17 13.85 -6.04
C THR A 115 -2.70 12.40 -6.21
N LEU A 116 -3.16 11.69 -7.25
CA LEU A 116 -2.75 10.32 -7.54
C LEU A 116 -1.24 10.19 -7.72
N SER A 117 -0.63 11.05 -8.54
CA SER A 117 0.80 11.07 -8.80
C SER A 117 1.60 11.32 -7.51
N LYS A 118 1.17 12.28 -6.69
CA LYS A 118 1.81 12.61 -5.42
C LYS A 118 1.75 11.43 -4.44
N VAL A 119 0.56 10.86 -4.24
CA VAL A 119 0.36 9.74 -3.30
C VAL A 119 1.12 8.49 -3.77
N ALA A 120 1.00 8.12 -5.04
CA ALA A 120 1.73 6.98 -5.60
C ALA A 120 3.25 7.20 -5.49
N GLY A 121 3.75 8.40 -5.81
CA GLY A 121 5.16 8.77 -5.68
C GLY A 121 5.67 8.61 -4.25
N SER A 122 4.96 9.14 -3.25
CA SER A 122 5.35 8.98 -1.85
C SER A 122 5.38 7.52 -1.40
N ILE A 123 4.39 6.70 -1.80
CA ILE A 123 4.37 5.27 -1.45
C ILE A 123 5.58 4.54 -2.06
N ARG A 124 5.94 4.86 -3.31
CA ARG A 124 7.14 4.31 -3.96
C ARG A 124 8.39 4.71 -3.17
N ASP A 125 8.54 5.99 -2.85
CA ASP A 125 9.72 6.50 -2.16
C ASP A 125 9.86 5.87 -0.76
N TRP A 126 8.75 5.62 -0.06
CA TRP A 126 8.75 4.85 1.19
C TRP A 126 9.18 3.40 1.00
N ALA A 127 8.64 2.70 0.00
CA ALA A 127 9.03 1.32 -0.30
C ALA A 127 10.52 1.20 -0.65
N GLU A 128 11.06 2.17 -1.41
CA GLU A 128 12.48 2.25 -1.76
C GLU A 128 13.35 2.52 -0.53
N ALA A 129 12.97 3.48 0.32
CA ALA A 129 13.70 3.77 1.55
C ALA A 129 13.76 2.54 2.47
N LEU A 130 12.61 1.89 2.73
CA LEU A 130 12.53 0.67 3.53
C LEU A 130 13.34 -0.47 2.90
N SER A 131 13.34 -0.60 1.57
CA SER A 131 14.16 -1.59 0.86
C SER A 131 15.66 -1.37 1.03
N VAL A 132 16.11 -0.11 1.01
CA VAL A 132 17.52 0.24 1.29
C VAL A 132 17.87 -0.11 2.73
N GLU A 133 17.00 0.20 3.69
CA GLU A 133 17.21 -0.15 5.09
C GLU A 133 17.24 -1.65 5.34
N PHE A 134 16.32 -2.41 4.73
CA PHE A 134 16.27 -3.86 4.77
C PHE A 134 17.60 -4.46 4.28
N LYS A 135 18.08 -4.01 3.10
CA LYS A 135 19.37 -4.45 2.55
C LYS A 135 20.51 -4.09 3.49
N ARG A 136 20.57 -2.85 4.01
CA ARG A 136 21.62 -2.40 4.93
C ARG A 136 21.68 -3.26 6.20
N LYS A 137 20.54 -3.49 6.85
CA LYS A 137 20.44 -4.23 8.11
C LYS A 137 20.76 -5.72 7.93
N PHE A 138 20.14 -6.37 6.95
CA PHE A 138 20.19 -7.83 6.87
C PHE A 138 21.29 -8.37 5.96
N SER A 139 21.88 -7.57 5.05
CA SER A 139 23.04 -8.02 4.26
C SER A 139 24.26 -8.33 5.13
N SER A 140 24.55 -7.49 6.13
CA SER A 140 25.69 -7.68 7.03
C SER A 140 25.57 -8.95 7.89
N PHE A 141 24.34 -9.35 8.21
CA PHE A 141 24.06 -10.58 8.96
C PHE A 141 24.45 -11.82 8.13
N TRP A 142 24.12 -11.83 6.84
CA TRP A 142 24.49 -12.91 5.93
C TRP A 142 26.00 -13.03 5.71
N THR A 143 26.71 -11.89 5.63
CA THR A 143 28.18 -11.90 5.49
C THR A 143 28.86 -12.49 6.72
N LYS A 144 28.34 -12.22 7.93
CA LYS A 144 28.84 -12.81 9.19
C LYS A 144 28.49 -14.30 9.32
N LEU A 145 27.31 -14.72 8.87
CA LEU A 145 26.95 -16.15 8.85
C LEU A 145 27.81 -16.94 7.86
N LYS A 146 28.00 -16.43 6.64
CA LYS A 146 28.85 -17.08 5.63
C LYS A 146 30.31 -17.20 6.08
N SER A 147 30.85 -16.25 6.84
CA SER A 147 32.22 -16.36 7.34
C SER A 147 32.41 -17.43 8.43
N LEU A 148 31.33 -17.79 9.15
CA LEU A 148 31.34 -18.89 10.13
C LEU A 148 31.25 -20.27 9.47
N PHE A 149 30.61 -20.38 8.29
CA PHE A 149 30.49 -21.64 7.55
C PHE A 149 31.50 -21.80 6.40
N GLY A 150 32.22 -20.74 6.02
CA GLY A 150 33.19 -20.73 4.91
C GLY A 150 34.66 -20.97 5.30
N LYS A 151 34.96 -21.31 6.56
CA LYS A 151 36.29 -21.79 6.99
C LYS A 151 36.25 -23.30 7.23
N ARG A 152 36.25 -24.07 6.14
CA ARG A 152 36.81 -25.43 6.07
C ARG A 152 37.49 -25.60 4.72
#